data_AF-A0A2E6GFG6-F1
#
_entry.id   AF-A0A2E6GFG6-F1
#
_cell.length_a   1.000
_cell.length_b   1.000
_cell.length_c   1.000
_cell.angle_alpha   90.00
_cell.angle_beta   90.00
_cell.angle_gamma   90.00
#
_symmetry.space_group_name_H-M   'P 1'
#
loop_
_entity.id
_entity.type
_entity.pdbx_description
1 polymer ?
#
loop_
_entity_poly.entity_id
_entity_poly.type
_entity_poly.pdbx_seq_one_letter_code
_entity_poly.pdbx_strand_id
1 'polypeptide(L)'
;MVIAVKANPSHSVIVDKKTHCKRCDSKLFMGDYEPECLNCGYAEYSYTQAKLPKNKRGILSTATRFIIRYSGEFANLAQTLAHVKLVRSGHKVVYDVKCPFCEKHMDQTSLSGKRPDMREQRYKCPSGHRLSLIPNHRGVLGWR
;
A
#
# COMPACT_ATOMS: atom_id res chain seq x y z
N MET A 1 -36.92 -47.47 -15.47
CA MET A 1 -36.92 -46.56 -14.29
C MET A 1 -35.74 -45.62 -14.44
N VAL A 2 -35.98 -44.32 -14.56
CA VAL A 2 -34.93 -43.29 -14.72
C VAL A 2 -35.00 -42.39 -13.50
N ILE A 3 -33.93 -42.35 -12.69
CA ILE A 3 -33.85 -41.52 -11.49
C ILE A 3 -33.28 -40.15 -11.91
N ALA A 4 -34.11 -39.11 -11.84
CA ALA A 4 -33.69 -37.74 -12.06
C ALA A 4 -33.04 -37.18 -10.78
N VAL A 5 -31.73 -36.90 -10.82
CA VAL A 5 -31.01 -36.21 -9.75
C VAL A 5 -31.20 -34.71 -9.94
N LYS A 6 -31.96 -34.07 -9.04
CA LYS A 6 -32.12 -32.60 -8.99
C LYS A 6 -30.76 -31.96 -8.68
N ALA A 7 -30.27 -31.12 -9.59
CA ALA A 7 -29.12 -30.26 -9.36
C ALA A 7 -29.46 -29.21 -8.29
N ASN A 8 -28.69 -29.20 -7.18
CA ASN A 8 -28.82 -28.23 -6.10
C ASN A 8 -28.48 -26.81 -6.59
N PRO A 9 -29.25 -25.78 -6.20
CA PRO A 9 -29.01 -24.41 -6.62
C PRO A 9 -27.69 -23.89 -6.04
N SER A 10 -26.86 -23.37 -6.94
CA SER A 10 -25.59 -22.70 -6.70
C SER A 10 -25.65 -21.71 -5.53
N HIS A 11 -24.87 -21.99 -4.49
CA HIS A 11 -24.63 -21.10 -3.36
C HIS A 11 -23.89 -19.85 -3.86
N SER A 12 -24.63 -18.78 -4.18
CA SER A 12 -24.05 -17.49 -4.54
C SER A 12 -23.42 -16.87 -3.30
N VAL A 13 -22.09 -17.00 -3.16
CA VAL A 13 -21.31 -16.34 -2.11
C VAL A 13 -21.41 -14.83 -2.34
N ILE A 14 -22.24 -14.15 -1.55
CA ILE A 14 -22.31 -12.68 -1.51
C ILE A 14 -20.99 -12.19 -0.91
N VAL A 15 -20.09 -11.71 -1.77
CA VAL A 15 -18.80 -11.13 -1.35
C VAL A 15 -19.04 -9.74 -0.81
N ASP A 16 -19.26 -9.66 0.50
CA ASP A 16 -19.42 -8.40 1.20
C ASP A 16 -18.04 -7.73 1.36
N LYS A 17 -17.76 -6.71 0.53
CA LYS A 17 -16.47 -6.00 0.52
C LYS A 17 -16.38 -5.07 1.72
N LYS A 18 -16.14 -5.63 2.90
CA LYS A 18 -15.87 -4.87 4.12
C LYS A 18 -14.53 -4.17 3.97
N THR A 19 -14.59 -2.89 3.62
CA THR A 19 -13.43 -2.00 3.40
C THR A 19 -13.11 -1.13 4.62
N HIS A 20 -13.93 -1.21 5.68
CA HIS A 20 -13.87 -0.38 6.87
C HIS A 20 -13.85 -1.24 8.14
N CYS A 21 -13.14 -0.78 9.16
CA CYS A 21 -12.96 -1.49 10.42
C CYS A 21 -14.22 -1.38 11.29
N LYS A 22 -14.76 -2.51 11.76
CA LYS A 22 -15.93 -2.51 12.66
C LYS A 22 -15.69 -1.89 14.04
N ARG A 23 -14.44 -1.69 14.45
CA ARG A 23 -14.10 -1.15 15.78
C ARG A 23 -13.95 0.37 15.80
N CYS A 24 -13.40 0.95 14.73
CA CYS A 24 -13.05 2.37 14.71
C CYS A 24 -13.34 3.06 13.37
N ASP A 25 -14.09 2.37 12.49
CA ASP A 25 -14.51 2.82 11.16
C ASP A 25 -13.37 3.27 10.22
N SER A 26 -12.12 3.02 10.62
CA SER A 26 -10.96 3.35 9.81
C SER A 26 -10.87 2.37 8.63
N LYS A 27 -10.47 2.88 7.46
CA LYS A 27 -10.28 2.07 6.24
C LYS A 27 -9.32 0.90 6.53
N LEU A 28 -9.72 -0.31 6.16
CA LEU A 28 -8.90 -1.51 6.28
C LEU A 28 -7.79 -1.48 5.24
N PHE A 29 -6.59 -1.83 5.68
CA PHE A 29 -5.43 -1.98 4.83
C PHE A 29 -5.43 -3.39 4.22
N MET A 30 -5.34 -3.46 2.90
CA MET A 30 -5.40 -4.70 2.13
C MET A 30 -3.98 -5.17 1.82
N GLY A 31 -3.46 -6.08 2.66
CA GLY A 31 -2.17 -6.76 2.43
C GLY A 31 -2.32 -8.05 1.61
N ASP A 32 -1.25 -8.85 1.59
CA ASP A 32 -1.24 -10.18 0.95
C ASP A 32 -2.13 -11.22 1.67
N TYR A 33 -2.41 -10.99 2.95
CA TYR A 33 -3.20 -11.87 3.82
C TYR A 33 -4.59 -11.26 4.08
N GLU A 34 -4.93 -11.05 5.36
CA GLU A 34 -6.23 -10.56 5.81
C GLU A 34 -6.23 -9.02 5.89
N PRO A 35 -7.37 -8.36 5.68
CA PRO A 35 -7.46 -6.92 5.84
C PRO A 35 -7.28 -6.52 7.30
N GLU A 36 -6.34 -5.63 7.58
CA GLU A 36 -6.03 -5.16 8.93
C GLU A 36 -6.32 -3.67 9.11
N CYS A 37 -6.83 -3.30 10.28
CA CYS A 37 -6.99 -1.91 10.67
C CYS A 37 -5.69 -1.38 11.28
N LEU A 38 -5.03 -0.47 10.58
CA LEU A 38 -3.79 0.16 11.06
C LEU A 38 -3.98 1.05 12.30
N ASN A 39 -5.23 1.42 12.61
CA ASN A 39 -5.53 2.29 13.74
C ASN A 39 -5.71 1.50 15.05
N CYS A 40 -6.40 0.35 15.02
CA CYS A 40 -6.75 -0.43 16.22
C CYS A 40 -6.34 -1.92 16.19
N GLY A 41 -5.67 -2.38 15.13
CA GLY A 41 -5.21 -3.77 15.00
C GLY A 41 -6.31 -4.80 14.73
N TYR A 42 -7.53 -4.37 14.42
CA TYR A 42 -8.62 -5.28 14.04
C TYR A 42 -8.33 -5.95 12.69
N ALA A 43 -8.37 -7.28 12.64
CA ALA A 43 -8.32 -8.06 11.41
C ALA A 43 -9.72 -8.55 11.02
N GLU A 44 -10.06 -8.47 9.73
CA GLU A 44 -11.34 -8.96 9.19
C GLU A 44 -11.16 -10.35 8.57
N TYR A 45 -11.32 -11.39 9.39
CA TYR A 45 -11.22 -12.80 8.98
C TYR A 45 -12.32 -13.25 8.02
N SER A 46 -13.46 -12.53 7.93
CA SER A 46 -14.54 -12.89 7.00
C SER A 46 -14.27 -12.47 5.54
N TYR A 47 -13.12 -11.85 5.27
CA TYR A 47 -12.74 -11.43 3.93
C TYR A 47 -12.28 -12.61 3.07
N THR A 48 -13.19 -13.13 2.25
CA THR A 48 -12.80 -14.01 1.14
C THR A 48 -12.27 -13.15 -0.01
N GLN A 49 -10.97 -13.27 -0.31
CA GLN A 49 -10.29 -12.52 -1.35
C GLN A 49 -10.96 -12.75 -2.72
N ALA A 50 -11.84 -11.84 -3.14
CA ALA A 50 -12.25 -11.77 -4.53
C ALA A 50 -11.00 -11.42 -5.32
N LYS A 51 -10.46 -12.40 -6.06
CA LYS A 51 -9.26 -12.31 -6.90
C LYS A 51 -9.13 -10.91 -7.48
N LEU A 52 -8.28 -10.08 -6.87
CA LEU A 52 -7.91 -8.79 -7.45
C LEU A 52 -7.29 -9.10 -8.82
N PRO A 53 -7.58 -8.30 -9.86
CA PRO A 53 -7.02 -8.55 -11.18
C PRO A 53 -5.50 -8.67 -11.06
N LYS A 54 -4.98 -9.87 -11.40
CA LYS A 54 -3.55 -10.20 -11.44
C LYS A 54 -2.88 -9.38 -12.55
N ASN A 55 -2.77 -8.07 -12.40
CA ASN A 55 -1.79 -7.27 -13.13
C ASN A 55 -1.74 -5.84 -12.59
N LYS A 56 -0.62 -5.51 -11.94
CA LYS A 56 0.17 -4.29 -12.20
C LYS A 56 1.46 -4.38 -11.38
N ARG A 57 2.55 -4.70 -12.09
CA ARG A 57 3.93 -4.70 -11.61
C ARG A 57 4.20 -3.36 -10.91
N GLY A 58 4.28 -3.32 -9.59
CA GLY A 58 4.50 -2.03 -8.93
C GLY A 58 4.83 -2.11 -7.45
N ILE A 59 4.12 -2.95 -6.70
CA ILE A 59 4.26 -3.04 -5.25
C ILE A 59 4.27 -4.51 -4.85
N LEU A 60 5.36 -4.95 -4.22
CA LEU A 60 5.36 -6.17 -3.40
C LEU A 60 5.05 -5.70 -1.97
N SER A 61 3.91 -6.13 -1.42
CA SER A 61 3.34 -5.59 -0.17
C SER A 61 3.18 -6.68 0.90
N THR A 62 4.26 -7.01 1.62
CA THR A 62 4.16 -7.93 2.76
C THR A 62 3.82 -7.14 4.03
N ALA A 63 2.57 -7.25 4.48
CA ALA A 63 2.00 -6.56 5.63
C ALA A 63 2.22 -5.03 5.58
N THR A 64 3.21 -4.50 6.32
CA THR A 64 3.51 -3.06 6.41
C THR A 64 4.73 -2.64 5.59
N ARG A 65 5.36 -3.55 4.84
CA ARG A 65 6.56 -3.28 4.03
C ARG A 65 6.20 -3.28 2.55
N PHE A 66 6.63 -2.22 1.87
CA PHE A 66 6.44 -1.97 0.46
C PHE A 66 7.78 -1.86 -0.24
N ILE A 67 7.91 -2.54 -1.37
CA ILE A 67 8.99 -2.30 -2.32
C ILE A 67 8.40 -1.48 -3.46
N ILE A 68 8.88 -0.24 -3.61
CA ILE A 68 8.34 0.74 -4.55
C ILE A 68 9.33 0.93 -5.70
N ARG A 69 8.82 0.90 -6.93
CA ARG A 69 9.61 1.19 -8.14
C ARG A 69 9.70 2.69 -8.43
N TYR A 70 10.80 3.07 -9.06
CA TYR A 70 10.97 4.42 -9.57
C TYR A 70 9.92 4.75 -10.64
N SER A 71 9.40 5.97 -10.59
CA SER A 71 8.29 6.46 -11.41
C SER A 71 8.56 7.82 -12.05
N GLY A 72 9.79 8.32 -11.95
CA GLY A 72 10.19 9.58 -12.58
C GLY A 72 10.71 9.40 -14.01
N GLU A 73 11.35 10.46 -14.52
CA GLU A 73 11.76 10.59 -15.93
C GLU A 73 13.09 9.89 -16.25
N PHE A 74 13.89 9.59 -15.24
CA PHE A 74 15.24 9.05 -15.42
C PHE A 74 15.24 7.51 -15.60
N ALA A 75 15.47 7.04 -16.82
CA ALA A 75 15.44 5.61 -17.16
C ALA A 75 16.51 4.78 -16.42
N ASN A 76 17.66 5.37 -16.08
CA ASN A 76 18.73 4.73 -15.31
C ASN A 76 18.30 4.36 -13.88
N LEU A 77 17.25 4.98 -13.34
CA LEU A 77 16.71 4.69 -12.01
C LEU A 77 15.53 3.71 -12.05
N ALA A 78 15.09 3.26 -13.23
CA ALA A 78 13.91 2.40 -13.38
C ALA A 78 14.03 1.05 -12.64
N GLN A 79 15.25 0.54 -12.48
CA GLN A 79 15.53 -0.70 -11.75
C GLN A 79 15.78 -0.46 -10.26
N THR A 80 15.92 0.79 -9.84
CA THR A 80 16.19 1.15 -8.45
C THR A 80 14.90 1.02 -7.61
N LEU A 81 14.99 0.27 -6.52
CA LEU A 81 13.85 -0.03 -5.64
C LEU A 81 14.00 0.72 -4.33
N ALA A 82 12.95 1.45 -3.93
CA ALA A 82 12.89 2.08 -2.62
C ALA A 82 12.16 1.17 -1.66
N HIS A 83 12.76 0.94 -0.48
CA HIS A 83 12.16 0.16 0.59
C HIS A 83 11.42 1.10 1.51
N VAL A 84 10.11 0.90 1.61
CA VAL A 84 9.23 1.75 2.39
C VAL A 84 8.49 0.89 3.40
N LYS A 85 8.42 1.35 4.65
CA LYS A 85 7.69 0.67 5.72
C LYS A 85 6.68 1.63 6.31
N LEU A 86 5.46 1.16 6.54
CA LEU A 86 4.48 1.88 7.34
C LEU A 86 4.86 1.74 8.82
N VAL A 87 5.10 2.86 9.49
CA VAL A 87 5.39 2.89 10.93
C VAL A 87 4.44 3.85 11.64
N ARG A 88 4.12 3.55 12.88
CA ARG A 88 3.30 4.42 13.74
C ARG A 88 4.23 5.38 14.47
N SER A 89 4.04 6.67 14.26
CA SER A 89 4.72 7.75 14.98
C SER A 89 3.69 8.51 15.80
N GLY A 90 3.57 8.15 17.08
CA GLY A 90 2.52 8.65 17.97
C GLY A 90 1.11 8.28 17.48
N HIS A 91 0.28 9.29 17.21
CA HIS A 91 -1.09 9.13 16.71
C HIS A 91 -1.16 9.08 15.17
N LYS A 92 -0.04 9.23 14.46
CA LYS A 92 0.01 9.26 13.00
C LYS A 92 0.66 8.00 12.44
N VAL A 93 0.19 7.58 11.28
CA VAL A 93 0.84 6.54 10.48
C VAL A 93 1.67 7.24 9.41
N VAL A 94 2.97 6.98 9.40
CA VAL A 94 3.94 7.62 8.50
C VAL A 94 4.73 6.56 7.74
N TYR A 95 5.26 6.93 6.58
CA TYR A 95 6.19 6.07 5.85
C TYR A 95 7.61 6.30 6.35
N ASP A 96 8.25 5.23 6.80
CA ASP A 96 9.69 5.11 7.01
C ASP A 96 10.33 4.65 5.71
N VAL A 97 11.21 5.47 5.15
CA VAL A 97 11.82 5.26 3.84
C VAL A 97 13.31 5.03 4.00
N LYS A 98 13.80 3.92 3.43
CA LYS A 98 15.24 3.71 3.26
C LYS A 98 15.71 4.29 1.94
N CYS A 99 16.81 5.04 1.99
CA CYS A 99 17.44 5.59 0.81
C CYS A 99 17.95 4.45 -0.09
N PRO A 100 17.60 4.40 -1.38
CA PRO A 100 18.04 3.34 -2.28
C PRO A 100 19.51 3.47 -2.69
N PHE A 101 20.16 4.59 -2.38
CA PHE A 101 21.56 4.85 -2.76
C PHE A 101 22.54 4.61 -1.62
N CYS A 102 22.15 4.88 -0.37
CA CYS A 102 23.03 4.76 0.78
C CYS A 102 22.46 3.92 1.93
N GLU A 103 21.28 3.30 1.73
CA GLU A 103 20.59 2.41 2.67
C GLU A 103 20.25 2.99 4.05
N LYS A 104 20.56 4.27 4.28
CA LYS A 104 20.22 5.02 5.49
C LYS A 104 18.74 5.39 5.51
N HIS A 105 18.19 5.50 6.71
CA HIS A 105 16.85 6.04 6.90
C HIS A 105 16.78 7.50 6.44
N MET A 106 15.61 7.89 5.93
CA MET A 106 15.37 9.22 5.43
C MET A 106 14.37 9.96 6.30
N ASP A 107 14.65 11.24 6.53
CA ASP A 107 13.77 12.12 7.28
C ASP A 107 12.78 12.81 6.35
N GLN A 108 11.53 12.91 6.80
CA GLN A 108 10.51 13.65 6.07
C GLN A 108 10.83 15.15 6.11
N THR A 109 10.91 15.78 4.94
CA THR A 109 11.20 17.21 4.81
C THR A 109 9.99 17.94 4.26
N SER A 110 9.62 19.04 4.91
CA SER A 110 8.64 19.99 4.38
C SER A 110 9.26 20.81 3.25
N LEU A 111 8.44 21.14 2.26
CA LEU A 111 8.83 21.96 1.11
C LEU A 111 9.22 23.37 1.58
N SER A 112 10.48 23.73 1.35
CA SER A 112 10.90 25.13 1.43
C SER A 112 10.43 25.87 0.17
N GLY A 113 9.46 26.76 0.32
CA GLY A 113 9.16 27.84 -0.63
C GLY A 113 8.17 27.59 -1.77
N LYS A 114 7.83 26.34 -2.15
CA LYS A 114 6.87 26.04 -3.25
C LYS A 114 5.64 25.32 -2.71
N ARG A 115 4.44 25.68 -3.18
CA ARG A 115 3.18 25.03 -2.77
C ARG A 115 3.30 23.52 -2.98
N PRO A 116 3.08 22.69 -1.95
CA PRO A 116 3.13 21.24 -2.10
C PRO A 116 2.05 20.78 -3.07
N ASP A 117 2.42 19.86 -3.95
CA ASP A 117 1.43 18.99 -4.55
C ASP A 117 0.78 18.23 -3.39
N MET A 118 -0.55 18.32 -3.26
CA MET A 118 -1.26 17.98 -2.01
C MET A 118 -1.03 16.54 -1.52
N ARG A 119 -0.50 15.67 -2.39
CA ARG A 119 -0.27 14.24 -2.13
C ARG A 119 1.21 13.82 -2.16
N GLU A 120 2.15 14.73 -2.41
CA GLU A 120 3.58 14.43 -2.46
C GLU A 120 4.21 14.47 -1.06
N GLN A 121 4.95 13.42 -0.69
CA GLN A 121 5.71 13.35 0.56
C GLN A 121 7.20 13.27 0.25
N ARG A 122 8.00 14.20 0.77
CA ARG A 122 9.43 14.31 0.45
C ARG A 122 10.31 13.85 1.59
N TYR A 123 11.38 13.18 1.23
CA TYR A 123 12.33 12.55 2.13
C TYR A 123 13.75 12.99 1.77
N LYS A 124 14.59 13.22 2.79
CA LYS A 124 16.01 13.53 2.62
C LYS A 124 16.84 12.61 3.51
N CYS A 125 17.88 12.00 2.95
CA CYS A 125 18.82 11.22 3.75
C CYS A 125 19.95 12.11 4.30
N PRO A 126 20.70 11.66 5.33
CA PRO A 126 21.87 12.37 5.86
C PRO A 126 22.94 12.66 4.80
N SER A 127 23.10 11.78 3.81
CA SER A 127 24.03 11.97 2.68
C SER A 127 23.58 13.00 1.64
N GLY A 128 22.40 13.60 1.77
CA GLY A 128 21.90 14.62 0.84
C GLY A 128 21.01 14.12 -0.31
N HIS A 129 20.81 12.81 -0.50
CA HIS A 129 19.85 12.28 -1.47
C HIS A 129 18.42 12.67 -1.09
N ARG A 130 17.59 12.92 -2.11
CA ARG A 130 16.18 13.33 -1.96
C ARG A 130 15.31 12.36 -2.72
N LEU A 131 14.18 11.99 -2.13
CA LEU A 131 13.16 11.14 -2.74
C LEU A 131 11.79 11.75 -2.48
N SER A 132 10.88 11.60 -3.43
CA SER A 132 9.48 12.02 -3.27
C SER A 132 8.54 10.85 -3.51
N LEU A 133 7.75 10.51 -2.51
CA LEU A 133 6.67 9.52 -2.63
C LEU A 133 5.42 10.21 -3.16
N ILE A 134 4.89 9.68 -4.26
CA ILE A 134 3.71 10.22 -4.94
C ILE A 134 2.71 9.10 -5.16
N PRO A 135 1.47 9.22 -4.64
CA PRO A 135 0.41 8.32 -5.01
C PRO A 135 -0.07 8.70 -6.42
N ASN A 136 -0.02 7.73 -7.32
CA ASN A 136 -0.59 7.85 -8.67
C ASN A 136 -2.12 8.00 -8.58
N HIS A 137 -2.78 8.43 -9.66
CA HIS A 137 -4.24 8.58 -9.76
C HIS A 137 -5.02 7.31 -9.40
N ARG A 138 -4.39 6.14 -9.54
CA ARG A 138 -4.93 4.83 -9.17
C ARG A 138 -4.70 4.43 -7.71
N GLY A 139 -4.13 5.32 -6.89
CA GLY A 139 -3.77 5.06 -5.48
C GLY A 139 -2.51 4.22 -5.29
N VAL A 140 -1.77 3.91 -6.35
CA VAL A 140 -0.50 3.17 -6.29
C VAL A 140 0.62 4.13 -5.94
N LEU A 141 1.39 3.83 -4.91
CA LEU A 141 2.52 4.64 -4.47
C LEU A 141 3.73 4.42 -5.41
N GLY A 142 4.32 5.50 -5.90
CA GLY A 142 5.57 5.51 -6.66
C GLY A 142 6.58 6.45 -6.00
N TRP A 143 7.87 6.30 -6.32
CA TRP A 143 8.90 7.25 -5.90
C TRP A 143 9.55 7.95 -7.10
N ARG A 144 9.94 9.21 -6.92
CA ARG A 144 10.70 10.00 -7.89
C ARG A 144 11.84 10.76 -7.23
#